data_AF-A0A3R5QT69-F1
#
_entry.id   AF-A0A3R5QT69-F1
#
_cell.length_a   1.000
_cell.length_b   1.000
_cell.length_c   1.000
_cell.angle_alpha   90.00
_cell.angle_beta   90.00
_cell.angle_gamma   90.00
#
_symmetry.space_group_name_H-M   'P 1'
#
loop_
_entity.id
_entity.type
_entity.pdbx_description
1 polymer ?
#
loop_
_entity_poly.entity_id
_entity_poly.type
_entity_poly.pdbx_seq_one_letter_code
_entity_poly.pdbx_strand_id
1 'polypeptide(L)' 'MKLRKILFYCNDSDINIFLVYDETRIKNIDDLISEISVECQLKYGIMINIYDMRISYNNKYKNISPLIINVEREGVGI' A
#
# COMPACT_ATOMS: atom_id res chain seq x y z
N MET A 1 -0.03 14.44 -1.81
CA MET A 1 -0.30 12.99 -1.74
C MET A 1 0.90 12.31 -2.36
N LYS A 2 1.59 11.41 -1.65
CA LYS A 2 2.77 10.71 -2.19
C LYS A 2 2.47 9.22 -2.07
N LEU A 3 2.06 8.59 -3.16
CA LEU A 3 1.83 7.14 -3.18
C LEU A 3 3.18 6.43 -3.37
N ARG A 4 3.37 5.30 -2.69
CA ARG A 4 4.47 4.39 -2.97
C ARG A 4 3.85 3.04 -3.35
N LYS A 5 4.18 2.50 -4.52
CA LYS A 5 3.67 1.20 -5.01
C LYS A 5 4.84 0.21 -5.05
N ILE A 6 4.61 -1.07 -4.81
CA ILE A 6 5.58 -2.11 -5.18
C ILE A 6 4.90 -2.90 -6.31
N LEU A 7 5.59 -3.08 -7.43
CA LEU A 7 5.06 -3.85 -8.57
C LEU A 7 6.06 -4.95 -8.91
N PHE A 8 5.77 -6.18 -8.51
CA PHE A 8 6.37 -7.38 -9.07
C PHE A 8 5.35 -8.00 -10.02
N TYR A 9 5.66 -8.04 -11.32
CA TYR A 9 4.78 -8.65 -12.32
C TYR A 9 5.41 -9.96 -12.80
N CYS A 10 4.90 -11.07 -12.29
CA CYS A 10 4.98 -12.40 -12.88
C CYS A 10 3.55 -12.94 -12.89
N ASN A 11 3.17 -13.80 -13.84
CA ASN A 11 1.77 -14.20 -14.06
C ASN A 11 1.08 -14.88 -12.86
N ASP A 12 1.83 -15.24 -11.82
CA ASP A 12 1.36 -15.81 -10.55
C ASP A 12 1.74 -14.94 -9.33
N SER A 13 2.15 -13.69 -9.52
CA SER A 13 2.64 -12.82 -8.44
C SER A 13 1.59 -11.82 -7.98
N ASP A 14 1.40 -11.80 -6.67
CA ASP A 14 0.54 -10.84 -5.98
C ASP A 14 1.09 -9.42 -6.07
N ILE A 15 0.21 -8.45 -6.25
CA ILE A 15 0.59 -7.04 -6.19
C ILE A 15 0.50 -6.57 -4.74
N ASN A 16 1.64 -6.24 -4.14
CA ASN A 16 1.71 -5.69 -2.79
C ASN A 16 1.81 -4.16 -2.85
N ILE A 17 0.89 -3.44 -2.21
CA ILE A 17 0.84 -1.98 -2.16
C ILE A 17 1.02 -1.54 -0.72
N PHE A 18 1.95 -0.61 -0.48
CA PHE A 18 2.13 0.02 0.82
C PHE A 18 1.64 1.47 0.76
N LEU A 19 0.44 1.71 1.24
CA LEU A 19 -0.25 2.99 1.16
C LEU A 19 0.06 3.85 2.39
N VAL A 20 0.74 4.98 2.19
CA VAL A 20 0.87 6.01 3.22
C VAL A 20 -0.17 7.10 2.97
N TYR A 21 -1.06 7.34 3.93
CA TYR A 21 -2.17 8.30 3.78
C TYR A 21 -2.23 9.32 4.91
N ASP A 22 -2.89 10.45 4.61
CA ASP A 22 -3.20 11.50 5.58
C ASP A 22 -4.56 11.22 6.21
N GLU A 23 -4.54 10.85 7.50
CA GLU A 23 -5.74 10.48 8.27
C GLU A 23 -6.75 11.62 8.41
N THR A 24 -6.36 12.87 8.16
CA THR A 24 -7.29 14.01 8.19
C THR A 24 -8.16 14.07 6.93
N ARG A 25 -7.74 13.40 5.85
CA ARG A 25 -8.37 13.47 4.52
C ARG A 25 -9.14 12.21 4.16
N ILE A 26 -8.68 11.06 4.62
CA ILE A 26 -9.28 9.76 4.29
C ILE A 26 -9.84 9.14 5.55
N LYS A 27 -11.16 8.94 5.55
CA LYS A 27 -11.90 8.16 6.53
C LYS A 27 -12.29 6.82 5.90
N ASN A 28 -12.47 5.79 6.72
CA ASN A 28 -12.88 4.45 6.27
C ASN A 28 -11.94 3.85 5.22
N ILE A 29 -10.63 3.96 5.44
CA ILE A 29 -9.63 3.40 4.52
C ILE A 29 -9.80 1.88 4.36
N ASP A 30 -10.21 1.19 5.42
CA ASP A 30 -10.42 -0.26 5.42
C ASP A 30 -11.52 -0.69 4.44
N ASP A 31 -12.62 0.08 4.36
CA ASP A 31 -13.72 -0.16 3.43
C ASP A 31 -13.24 0.03 1.99
N LEU A 32 -12.50 1.12 1.72
CA LEU A 32 -11.94 1.42 0.41
C LEU A 32 -10.94 0.34 -0.06
N ILE A 33 -10.07 -0.12 0.84
CA ILE A 33 -9.13 -1.20 0.56
C ILE A 33 -9.86 -2.48 0.22
N SER A 34 -10.91 -2.81 0.98
CA SER A 34 -11.72 -4.01 0.76
C SER A 34 -12.43 -3.95 -0.59
N GLU A 35 -13.02 -2.81 -0.93
CA GLU A 35 -13.68 -2.58 -2.22
C GLU A 35 -12.70 -2.76 -3.40
N ILE A 36 -11.55 -2.09 -3.35
CA ILE A 36 -10.53 -2.18 -4.42
C ILE A 36 -10.01 -3.61 -4.56
N SER A 37 -9.69 -4.28 -3.45
CA SER A 37 -9.14 -5.64 -3.48
C SER A 37 -10.14 -6.64 -4.07
N VAL A 38 -11.41 -6.56 -3.66
CA VAL A 38 -12.48 -7.42 -4.19
C VAL A 38 -12.75 -7.12 -5.66
N GLU A 39 -12.84 -5.85 -6.04
CA GLU A 39 -13.08 -5.46 -7.43
C GLU A 39 -11.96 -5.95 -8.35
N CYS A 40 -10.70 -5.77 -7.95
CA CYS A 40 -9.57 -6.20 -8.76
C CYS A 40 -9.52 -7.72 -8.94
N GLN A 41 -9.81 -8.47 -7.87
CA GLN A 41 -9.87 -9.92 -7.93
C GLN A 41 -11.01 -10.40 -8.84
N LEU A 42 -12.22 -9.85 -8.68
CA LEU A 42 -13.39 -10.31 -9.44
C LEU A 42 -13.34 -9.91 -10.92
N LYS A 43 -12.85 -8.71 -11.24
CA LYS A 43 -12.84 -8.21 -12.62
C LYS A 43 -11.61 -8.64 -13.42
N TYR A 44 -10.46 -8.74 -12.77
CA TYR A 44 -9.19 -8.95 -13.48
C TYR A 44 -8.48 -10.25 -13.08
N GLY A 45 -8.96 -10.95 -12.05
CA GLY A 45 -8.26 -12.12 -11.49
C GLY A 45 -6.92 -11.75 -10.83
N ILE A 46 -6.75 -10.48 -10.44
CA ILE A 46 -5.51 -9.97 -9.86
C ILE A 46 -5.70 -9.84 -8.35
N MET A 47 -4.88 -10.56 -7.59
CA MET A 47 -4.82 -10.40 -6.14
C MET A 47 -3.94 -9.19 -5.78
N ILE A 48 -4.54 -8.22 -5.09
CA ILE A 48 -3.86 -7.04 -4.58
C ILE A 48 -3.91 -7.08 -3.05
N ASN A 49 -2.73 -6.99 -2.42
CA ASN A 49 -2.60 -6.82 -0.98
C ASN A 49 -2.26 -5.36 -0.69
N ILE A 50 -3.13 -4.64 0.00
CA ILE A 50 -2.90 -3.23 0.37
C ILE A 50 -2.65 -3.15 1.87
N TYR A 51 -1.47 -2.69 2.24
CA TYR A 51 -1.08 -2.37 3.62
C TYR A 51 -1.13 -0.86 3.80
N ASP A 52 -1.90 -0.36 4.74
CA ASP A 52 -2.02 1.08 4.98
C ASP A 52 -1.24 1.55 6.21
N MET A 53 -0.82 2.81 6.16
CA MET A 53 -0.14 3.47 7.26
C MET A 53 -0.43 4.97 7.26
N ARG A 54 -0.78 5.50 8.43
CA ARG A 54 -0.91 6.95 8.63
C ARG A 54 0.42 7.65 8.43
N ILE A 55 0.40 8.82 7.79
CA ILE A 55 1.60 9.61 7.52
C ILE A 55 2.31 10.04 8.80
N SER A 56 1.55 10.31 9.86
CA SER A 56 2.06 10.62 11.19
C SER A 56 2.88 9.46 11.77
N TYR A 57 2.39 8.23 11.64
CA TYR A 57 3.10 7.02 12.06
C TYR A 57 4.34 6.78 11.19
N ASN A 58 4.20 6.87 9.87
CA ASN A 58 5.33 6.71 8.95
C ASN A 58 6.48 7.66 9.28
N ASN A 59 6.18 8.95 9.48
CA ASN A 59 7.20 9.95 9.80
C ASN A 59 7.89 9.70 11.14
N LYS A 60 7.17 9.15 12.13
CA LYS A 60 7.72 8.81 13.45
C LYS A 60 8.70 7.64 13.37
N TYR A 61 8.44 6.65 12.53
CA TYR A 61 9.19 5.38 12.55
C TYR A 61 10.02 5.09 11.29
N LYS A 62 10.03 5.98 10.29
CA LYS A 62 10.76 5.79 9.02
C LYS A 62 12.25 5.43 9.16
N ASN A 63 12.88 5.87 10.24
CA ASN A 63 14.32 5.63 10.48
C ASN A 63 14.60 4.46 11.43
N ILE A 64 13.56 3.78 11.95
CA ILE A 64 13.70 2.76 12.99
C ILE A 64 13.02 1.45 12.57
N SER A 65 11.87 1.53 11.90
CA SER A 65 11.12 0.36 11.47
C SER A 65 11.81 -0.31 10.27
N PRO A 66 12.28 -1.57 10.40
CA PRO A 66 12.88 -2.29 9.28
C PRO A 66 11.92 -2.43 8.10
N LEU A 67 10.62 -2.60 8.37
CA LEU A 67 9.59 -2.64 7.33
C LEU A 67 9.54 -1.35 6.53
N ILE A 68 9.46 -0.20 7.21
CA ILE A 68 9.38 1.09 6.52
C ILE A 68 10.67 1.33 5.73
N ILE A 69 11.83 1.07 6.34
CA ILE A 69 13.14 1.22 5.68
C ILE A 69 13.21 0.36 4.42
N ASN A 70 12.80 -0.91 4.48
CA ASN A 70 12.82 -1.81 3.33
C ASN A 70 11.83 -1.37 2.24
N VAL A 71 10.61 -0.95 2.62
CA VAL A 71 9.64 -0.40 1.66
C VAL A 71 10.16 0.89 1.02
N GLU A 72 10.86 1.75 1.76
CA GLU A 72 11.48 2.95 1.18
C GLU A 72 12.63 2.61 0.21
N ARG A 73 13.36 1.53 0.47
CA ARG A 73 14.51 1.07 -0.33
C ARG A 73 14.09 0.32 -1.60
N GLU A 74 13.09 -0.55 -1.49
CA GLU A 74 12.67 -1.49 -2.55
C GLU A 74 11.39 -1.05 -3.24
N GLY A 75 10.66 -0.10 -2.64
CA GLY A 75 9.42 0.45 -3.17
C GLY A 75 9.61 1.30 -4.42
N VAL A 76 8.66 1.19 -5.34
CA VAL A 76 8.56 2.00 -6.56
C VAL A 76 7.57 3.14 -6.33
N GLY A 77 8.09 4.35 -6.07
CA GLY A 77 7.24 5.55 -5.93
C GLY A 77 6.50 5.90 -7.23
N ILE A 78 5.26 6.41 -7.10
CA ILE A 78 4.46 6.96 -8.21
C ILE A 78 4.06 8.40 -7.87
#